data_AF-A0A6C0CLW3-F1
#
_entry.id   AF-A0A6C0CLW3-F1
#
_cell.length_a   1.000
_cell.length_b   1.000
_cell.length_c   1.000
_cell.angle_alpha   90.00
_cell.angle_beta   90.00
_cell.angle_gamma   90.00
#
_symmetry.space_group_name_H-M   'P 1'
#
loop_
_entity.id
_entity.type
_entity.pdbx_description
1 polymer ?
#
loop_
_entity_poly.entity_id
_entity_poly.type
_entity_poly.pdbx_seq_one_letter_code
_entity_poly.pdbx_strand_id
1 'polypeptide(L)'
;MNIIWILHWIFPLSVLLLPFLPNKILKYVFWYPIIYILIWVCFDGCPLNFITPKDDYNTDSKNFIKPTIEKLINHKLSQTQTDCLLCLICNVIVVICVYKLIYKCKIK
;
A
#
# COMPACT_ATOMS: atom_id res chain seq x y z
N MET A 1 -9.70 -14.43 -13.53
CA MET A 1 -9.22 -13.53 -12.46
C MET A 1 -7.75 -13.81 -12.23
N ASN A 2 -6.89 -12.86 -12.54
CA ASN A 2 -5.44 -13.06 -12.48
C ASN A 2 -4.93 -13.06 -11.03
N ILE A 3 -4.13 -14.06 -10.64
CA ILE A 3 -3.58 -14.14 -9.27
C ILE A 3 -2.71 -12.93 -8.90
N ILE A 4 -2.00 -12.36 -9.88
CA ILE A 4 -1.14 -11.18 -9.70
C ILE A 4 -2.00 -9.93 -9.41
N TRP A 5 -3.18 -9.85 -10.03
CA TRP A 5 -4.15 -8.78 -9.79
C TRP A 5 -4.71 -8.84 -8.35
N ILE A 6 -4.96 -10.05 -7.83
CA ILE A 6 -5.40 -10.24 -6.44
C ILE A 6 -4.29 -9.84 -5.47
N LEU A 7 -3.05 -10.26 -5.72
CA LEU A 7 -1.89 -9.91 -4.90
C LEU A 7 -1.70 -8.38 -4.79
N HIS A 8 -1.94 -7.66 -5.87
CA HIS A 8 -1.92 -6.19 -5.89
C HIS A 8 -2.93 -5.52 -4.97
N TRP A 9 -4.09 -6.16 -4.73
CA TRP A 9 -5.10 -5.64 -3.80
C TRP A 9 -4.84 -6.06 -2.36
N ILE A 10 -4.33 -7.29 -2.17
CA ILE A 10 -3.98 -7.81 -0.84
C ILE A 10 -2.95 -6.91 -0.18
N PHE A 11 -1.97 -6.42 -0.93
CA PHE A 11 -0.90 -5.60 -0.38
C PHE A 11 -1.40 -4.29 0.30
N PRO A 12 -2.03 -3.34 -0.41
CA PRO A 12 -2.52 -2.11 0.20
C PRO A 12 -3.56 -2.38 1.29
N LEU A 13 -4.39 -3.42 1.14
CA LEU A 13 -5.31 -3.85 2.18
C LEU A 13 -4.57 -4.29 3.45
N SER A 14 -3.50 -5.07 3.31
CA SER A 14 -2.68 -5.49 4.45
C SER A 14 -2.06 -4.30 5.18
N VAL A 15 -1.69 -3.22 4.45
CA VAL A 15 -1.13 -2.00 5.05
C VAL A 15 -2.21 -1.27 5.82
N LEU A 16 -3.39 -1.11 5.21
CA LEU A 16 -4.56 -0.52 5.87
C LEU A 16 -4.94 -1.23 7.17
N LEU A 17 -4.76 -2.55 7.23
CA LEU A 17 -5.15 -3.38 8.37
C LEU A 17 -4.09 -3.44 9.49
N LEU A 18 -2.85 -3.01 9.25
CA LEU A 18 -1.77 -3.03 10.23
C LEU A 18 -2.14 -2.43 11.61
N PRO A 19 -2.79 -1.25 11.69
CA PRO A 19 -3.12 -0.62 12.97
C PRO A 19 -4.03 -1.48 13.86
N PHE A 20 -4.80 -2.39 13.27
CA PHE A 20 -5.72 -3.28 13.97
C PHE A 20 -5.05 -4.54 14.51
N LEU A 21 -3.82 -4.85 14.10
CA LEU A 21 -3.12 -6.04 14.59
C LEU A 21 -2.83 -5.96 16.10
N PRO A 22 -2.83 -7.12 16.79
CA PRO A 22 -2.33 -7.23 18.15
C PRO A 22 -0.88 -6.74 18.24
N ASN A 23 -0.54 -5.99 19.29
CA ASN A 23 0.78 -5.37 19.40
C ASN A 23 1.93 -6.40 19.36
N LYS A 24 1.70 -7.61 19.89
CA LYS A 24 2.67 -8.73 19.86
C LYS A 24 3.08 -9.11 18.45
N ILE A 25 2.17 -8.99 17.48
CA ILE A 25 2.42 -9.28 16.06
C ILE A 25 2.98 -8.02 15.41
N LEU A 26 2.41 -6.85 15.71
CA LEU A 26 2.77 -5.58 15.10
C LEU A 26 4.27 -5.27 15.17
N LYS A 27 4.95 -5.62 16.27
CA LYS A 27 6.42 -5.42 16.40
C LYS A 27 7.25 -6.15 15.35
N TYR A 28 6.73 -7.22 14.77
CA TYR A 28 7.43 -8.01 13.75
C TYR A 28 7.10 -7.56 12.32
N VAL A 29 6.02 -6.81 12.12
CA VAL A 29 5.49 -6.49 10.79
C VAL A 29 5.41 -5.00 10.50
N PHE A 30 5.55 -4.11 11.49
CA PHE A 30 5.39 -2.67 11.27
C PHE A 30 6.39 -2.05 10.26
N TRP A 31 7.52 -2.72 10.02
CA TRP A 31 8.54 -2.27 9.06
C TRP A 31 8.20 -2.63 7.61
N TYR A 32 7.29 -3.57 7.34
CA TYR A 32 7.06 -4.03 5.96
C TYR A 32 6.50 -2.94 5.02
N PRO A 33 5.66 -1.97 5.44
CA PRO A 33 5.24 -0.87 4.57
C PRO A 33 6.42 -0.05 4.06
N ILE A 34 7.48 0.08 4.86
CA ILE A 34 8.70 0.80 4.48
C ILE A 34 9.41 0.03 3.37
N ILE A 35 9.59 -1.29 3.51
CA ILE A 35 10.21 -2.12 2.47
C ILE A 35 9.41 -2.05 1.16
N TYR A 36 8.09 -2.02 1.23
CA TYR A 36 7.29 -1.87 0.03
C TYR A 36 7.48 -0.54 -0.69
N ILE A 37 7.53 0.57 0.05
CA ILE A 37 7.84 1.88 -0.53
C ILE A 37 9.24 1.85 -1.17
N LEU A 38 10.23 1.21 -0.52
CA LEU A 38 11.57 1.06 -1.09
C LEU A 38 11.56 0.27 -2.39
N ILE A 39 10.80 -0.83 -2.46
CA ILE A 39 10.62 -1.60 -3.70
C ILE A 39 10.04 -0.69 -4.78
N TRP A 40 9.00 0.09 -4.47
CA TRP A 40 8.42 1.02 -5.44
C TRP A 40 9.42 2.06 -5.96
N VAL A 41 10.26 2.60 -5.07
CA VAL A 41 11.31 3.57 -5.45
C VAL A 41 12.39 2.92 -6.32
N CYS A 42 12.82 1.69 -6.01
CA CYS A 42 13.86 0.99 -6.77
C CYS A 42 13.43 0.57 -8.18
N PHE A 43 12.12 0.38 -8.41
CA PHE A 43 11.56 -0.11 -9.68
C PHE A 43 10.75 0.95 -10.44
N ASP A 44 10.86 2.23 -10.07
CA ASP A 44 10.09 3.35 -10.64
C ASP A 44 8.58 3.08 -10.72
N GLY A 45 8.03 2.48 -9.66
CA GLY A 45 6.62 2.10 -9.55
C GLY A 45 6.42 0.69 -9.00
N CYS A 46 5.18 0.19 -9.06
CA CYS A 46 4.86 -1.15 -8.59
C CYS A 46 5.41 -2.21 -9.56
N PRO A 47 6.36 -3.08 -9.15
CA PRO A 47 6.90 -4.10 -10.04
C PRO A 47 5.85 -5.09 -10.51
N LEU A 48 4.83 -5.33 -9.68
CA LEU A 48 3.73 -6.21 -10.02
C LEU A 48 2.93 -5.65 -11.21
N ASN A 49 2.85 -4.33 -11.42
CA ASN A 49 2.13 -3.72 -12.56
C ASN A 49 2.75 -4.20 -13.89
N PHE A 50 4.08 -4.25 -13.97
CA PHE A 50 4.79 -4.67 -15.19
C PHE A 50 4.51 -6.11 -15.60
N ILE A 51 4.23 -6.98 -14.63
CA ILE A 51 3.97 -8.40 -14.86
C ILE A 51 2.48 -8.75 -14.85
N THR A 52 1.59 -7.82 -14.50
CA THR A 52 0.14 -8.08 -14.50
C THR A 52 -0.38 -7.97 -15.94
N PRO A 53 -0.88 -9.06 -16.55
CA PRO A 53 -1.50 -9.04 -17.86
C PRO A 53 -2.69 -8.09 -17.89
N LYS A 54 -2.98 -7.54 -19.06
CA LYS A 54 -4.27 -6.90 -19.33
C LYS A 54 -5.34 -7.98 -19.49
N ASP A 55 -6.46 -7.78 -18.83
CA ASP A 55 -7.64 -8.65 -18.92
C ASP A 55 -8.91 -7.81 -18.71
N ASP A 56 -10.08 -8.46 -18.67
CA ASP A 56 -11.39 -7.81 -18.49
C ASP A 56 -11.48 -6.98 -17.19
N TYR A 57 -10.61 -7.23 -16.21
CA TYR A 57 -10.57 -6.56 -14.91
C TYR A 57 -9.43 -5.53 -14.80
N ASN A 58 -8.35 -5.72 -15.54
CA ASN A 58 -7.17 -4.85 -15.57
C ASN A 58 -7.01 -4.18 -16.94
N THR A 59 -7.78 -3.12 -17.18
CA THR A 59 -7.74 -2.38 -18.44
C THR A 59 -6.51 -1.47 -18.56
N ASP A 60 -5.88 -1.09 -17.44
CA ASP A 60 -4.65 -0.30 -17.38
C ASP A 60 -3.58 -1.00 -16.53
N SER A 61 -2.73 -1.79 -17.19
CA SER A 61 -1.61 -2.50 -16.58
C SER A 61 -0.50 -1.58 -16.04
N LYS A 62 -0.54 -0.27 -16.29
CA LYS A 62 0.48 0.67 -15.81
C LYS A 62 0.06 1.40 -14.54
N ASN A 63 -1.24 1.64 -14.34
CA ASN A 63 -1.75 2.48 -13.26
C ASN A 63 -2.88 1.82 -12.47
N PHE A 64 -2.57 0.72 -11.77
CA PHE A 64 -3.57 -0.07 -11.05
C PHE A 64 -4.37 0.70 -9.99
N ILE A 65 -3.68 1.50 -9.16
CA ILE A 65 -4.29 2.17 -8.00
C ILE A 65 -5.06 3.43 -8.40
N LYS A 66 -4.65 4.09 -9.49
CA LYS A 66 -5.18 5.38 -9.91
C LYS A 66 -6.70 5.36 -10.18
N PRO A 67 -7.26 4.46 -11.01
CA PRO A 67 -8.70 4.41 -11.27
C PRO A 67 -9.53 4.20 -10.01
N THR A 68 -9.03 3.45 -9.04
CA THR A 68 -9.69 3.25 -7.76
C THR A 68 -9.73 4.54 -6.95
N ILE A 69 -8.59 5.22 -6.82
CA ILE A 69 -8.51 6.47 -6.07
C ILE A 69 -9.36 7.55 -6.72
N GLU A 70 -9.34 7.66 -8.05
CA GLU A 70 -10.18 8.60 -8.79
C GLU A 70 -11.67 8.32 -8.59
N LYS A 71 -12.09 7.04 -8.56
CA LYS A 71 -13.47 6.65 -8.23
C LYS A 71 -13.85 6.97 -6.79
N LEU A 72 -12.93 6.79 -5.84
CA LEU A 72 -13.18 7.01 -4.42
C LEU A 72 -13.30 8.50 -4.07
N ILE A 73 -12.41 9.33 -4.63
CA ILE A 73 -12.34 10.78 -4.37
C ILE A 73 -13.24 11.56 -5.34
N ASN A 74 -13.76 10.90 -6.38
CA ASN A 74 -14.54 11.49 -7.47
C ASN A 74 -13.80 12.67 -8.13
N HIS A 75 -12.48 12.53 -8.31
CA HIS A 75 -11.60 13.55 -8.85
C HIS A 75 -10.48 12.92 -9.68
N LYS A 76 -10.12 13.54 -10.81
CA LYS A 76 -9.00 13.07 -11.64
C LYS A 76 -7.68 13.51 -11.03
N LEU A 77 -6.73 12.58 -10.93
CA LEU A 77 -5.41 12.84 -10.37
C LEU A 77 -4.33 12.53 -11.42
N SER A 78 -3.21 13.26 -11.36
CA SER A 78 -1.99 12.80 -12.02
C SER A 78 -1.45 11.55 -11.31
N GLN A 79 -0.68 10.71 -12.02
CA GLN A 79 -0.09 9.52 -11.43
C GLN A 79 0.79 9.88 -10.21
N THR A 80 1.59 10.94 -10.33
CA THR A 80 2.39 11.47 -9.22
C THR A 80 1.56 11.86 -8.00
N GLN A 81 0.39 12.50 -8.20
CA GLN A 81 -0.51 12.83 -7.08
C GLN A 81 -1.08 11.57 -6.41
N THR A 82 -1.45 10.57 -7.21
CA THR A 82 -1.90 9.27 -6.71
C THR A 82 -0.82 8.58 -5.87
N ASP A 83 0.42 8.57 -6.36
CA ASP A 83 1.56 7.95 -5.66
C ASP A 83 1.91 8.70 -4.37
N CYS A 84 1.91 10.03 -4.41
CA CYS A 84 2.10 10.88 -3.22
C CYS A 84 1.02 10.63 -2.17
N LEU A 85 -0.24 10.53 -2.57
CA LEU A 85 -1.35 10.24 -1.67
C LEU A 85 -1.19 8.85 -1.03
N LEU A 86 -0.81 7.84 -1.82
CA LEU A 86 -0.56 6.49 -1.31
C LEU A 86 0.58 6.49 -0.28
N CYS A 87 1.68 7.20 -0.56
CA CYS A 87 2.80 7.35 0.37
C CYS A 87 2.37 8.05 1.66
N LEU A 88 1.54 9.09 1.57
CA LEU A 88 1.01 9.79 2.74
C LEU A 88 0.16 8.86 3.61
N ILE A 89 -0.75 8.09 3.01
CA ILE A 89 -1.59 7.11 3.72
C ILE A 89 -0.72 6.05 4.43
N CYS A 90 0.26 5.49 3.72
CA CYS A 90 1.19 4.51 4.29
C CYS A 90 1.96 5.10 5.47
N ASN A 91 2.44 6.35 5.36
CA ASN A 91 3.19 7.00 6.42
C ASN A 91 2.31 7.24 7.67
N VAL A 92 1.08 7.72 7.50
CA VAL A 92 0.12 7.87 8.61
C VAL A 92 -0.11 6.54 9.33
N ILE A 93 -0.29 5.45 8.58
CA ILE A 93 -0.44 4.10 9.13
C ILE A 93 0.79 3.68 9.95
N VAL A 94 1.99 3.90 9.40
CA VAL A 94 3.25 3.58 10.10
C VAL A 94 3.37 4.38 11.40
N VAL A 95 3.08 5.68 11.37
CA VAL A 95 3.09 6.54 12.58
C VAL A 95 2.13 6.02 13.64
N ILE A 96 0.90 5.65 13.27
CA ILE A 96 -0.08 5.06 14.20
C ILE A 96 0.46 3.75 14.80
N CYS A 97 1.06 2.88 13.97
CA CYS A 97 1.62 1.61 14.42
C CYS A 97 2.78 1.81 15.39
N VAL A 98 3.72 2.71 15.07
CA VAL A 98 4.86 3.05 15.90
C VAL A 98 4.40 3.66 17.23
N TYR A 99 3.44 4.59 17.21
CA TYR A 99 2.84 5.14 18.43
C TYR A 99 2.24 4.02 19.31
N LYS A 100 1.50 3.08 18.70
CA LYS A 100 0.94 1.92 19.42
C LYS A 100 2.05 1.06 20.06
N LEU A 101 3.16 0.83 19.36
CA LEU A 101 4.27 0.03 19.85
C LEU A 101 5.04 0.70 21.00
N ILE A 102 5.35 1.99 20.87
CA ILE A 102 6.08 2.75 21.89
C ILE A 102 5.22 2.89 23.16
N TYR A 103 4.00 3.42 23.02
CA TYR A 103 3.20 3.85 24.17
C TYR A 103 2.35 2.73 24.79
N LYS A 104 1.84 1.77 24.00
CA LYS A 104 1.02 0.66 24.56
C LYS A 104 1.82 -0.58 24.89
N CYS A 105 2.98 -0.80 24.26
CA CYS A 105 3.79 -1.99 24.53
C CYS A 105 5.00 -1.75 25.44
N LYS A 106 5.34 -0.48 25.78
CA LYS A 106 6.52 -0.14 26.58
C LYS A 106 7.77 -0.90 26.11
N ILE A 107 7.98 -0.96 24.79
CA ILE A 107 9.26 -1.44 24.24
C ILE A 107 10.30 -0.40 24.67
N LYS A 108 11.00 -0.69 25.77
CA LYS A 108 12.18 0.02 26.22
C LYS A 108 13.38 -0.43 25.41
#